data_AF-A0A7W4FG32-F1
#
_entry.id   AF-A0A7W4FG32-F1
#
_cell.length_a   1.000
_cell.length_b   1.000
_cell.length_c   1.000
_cell.angle_alpha   90.00
_cell.angle_beta   90.00
_cell.angle_gamma   90.00
#
_symmetry.space_group_name_H-M   'P 1'
#
loop_
_entity.id
_entity.type
_entity.pdbx_description
1 polymer ?
#
loop_
_entity_poly.entity_id
_entity_poly.type
_entity_poly.pdbx_seq_one_letter_code
_entity_poly.pdbx_strand_id
1 'polypeptide(L)'
;MGTLFSKALNMGLLIKSPKGTDLAKAALAQKPAYVADEQLLCRMVNAISDLAILSSDVIHIETAYSAHAKDFQVKVFNADTNYFGIYKPIFDRAVYLDNSLAYEQLRDLEDKLIELIADAKDKAMGAV
;
A
#
# COMPACT_ATOMS: atom_id res chain seq x y z
N MET A 1 -56.40 -35.28 -38.07
CA MET A 1 -55.57 -34.32 -38.82
C MET A 1 -54.50 -33.78 -37.89
N GLY A 2 -53.22 -33.87 -38.28
CA GLY A 2 -52.04 -33.44 -37.51
C GLY A 2 -51.27 -34.61 -36.84
N THR A 3 -50.41 -35.41 -37.50
CA THR A 3 -48.94 -35.19 -37.74
C THR A 3 -48.21 -34.56 -36.55
N LEU A 4 -47.01 -34.93 -36.08
CA LEU A 4 -45.89 -35.83 -36.41
C LEU A 4 -44.91 -35.69 -35.21
N PHE A 5 -44.11 -36.73 -34.90
CA PHE A 5 -42.69 -36.67 -34.48
C PHE A 5 -42.27 -35.80 -33.26
N SER A 6 -41.69 -36.41 -32.21
CA SER A 6 -40.23 -36.68 -32.04
C SER A 6 -39.58 -35.62 -31.12
N LYS A 7 -39.16 -35.99 -29.89
CA LYS A 7 -37.82 -36.50 -29.53
C LYS A 7 -36.69 -35.49 -29.86
N ALA A 8 -36.00 -35.01 -28.81
CA ALA A 8 -34.66 -34.40 -28.75
C ALA A 8 -34.69 -33.21 -27.77
N LEU A 9 -33.69 -32.85 -26.97
CA LEU A 9 -32.35 -33.35 -26.62
C LEU A 9 -32.06 -32.57 -25.32
N ASN A 10 -31.71 -33.22 -24.21
CA ASN A 10 -30.32 -33.39 -23.80
C ASN A 10 -29.44 -32.15 -24.02
N MET A 11 -29.03 -31.47 -22.95
CA MET A 11 -27.62 -31.44 -22.53
C MET A 11 -27.41 -30.42 -21.42
N GLY A 12 -26.62 -30.82 -20.43
CA GLY A 12 -26.41 -30.11 -19.19
C GLY A 12 -25.98 -28.66 -19.35
N LEU A 13 -26.70 -27.78 -18.67
CA LEU A 13 -26.08 -26.58 -18.15
C LEU A 13 -25.48 -26.92 -16.78
N LEU A 14 -24.34 -27.62 -16.84
CA LEU A 14 -23.34 -27.52 -15.78
C LEU A 14 -23.02 -26.03 -15.68
N ILE A 15 -23.62 -25.35 -14.70
CA ILE A 15 -23.13 -24.04 -14.25
C ILE A 15 -21.76 -24.33 -13.66
N LYS A 16 -20.74 -24.38 -14.51
CA LYS A 16 -19.36 -24.35 -14.09
C LYS A 16 -19.21 -23.02 -13.38
N SER A 17 -19.12 -23.04 -12.06
CA SER A 17 -18.53 -21.95 -11.28
C SER A 17 -17.32 -21.46 -12.07
N PRO A 18 -17.23 -20.17 -12.44
CA PRO A 18 -16.03 -19.65 -13.05
C PRO A 18 -14.89 -20.00 -12.10
N LYS A 19 -13.85 -20.68 -12.61
CA LYS A 19 -12.64 -20.91 -11.80
C LYS A 19 -12.14 -19.51 -11.42
N GLY A 20 -11.72 -19.30 -10.17
CA GLY A 20 -11.34 -17.97 -9.65
C GLY A 20 -10.33 -17.19 -10.51
N THR A 21 -9.61 -17.89 -11.40
CA THR A 21 -8.74 -17.33 -12.44
C THR A 21 -9.45 -16.52 -13.53
N ASP A 22 -10.69 -16.86 -13.92
CA ASP A 22 -11.46 -16.13 -14.94
C ASP A 22 -12.10 -14.85 -14.40
N LEU A 23 -12.50 -14.86 -13.12
CA LEU A 23 -12.99 -13.66 -12.43
C LEU A 23 -11.85 -12.66 -12.19
N ALA A 24 -10.66 -13.15 -11.80
CA ALA A 24 -9.47 -12.32 -11.65
C ALA A 24 -9.02 -11.72 -13.00
N LYS A 25 -9.02 -12.50 -14.09
CA LYS A 25 -8.70 -12.00 -15.44
C LYS A 25 -9.73 -10.99 -15.95
N ALA A 26 -11.02 -11.20 -15.69
CA ALA A 26 -12.08 -10.26 -16.07
C ALA A 26 -12.00 -8.94 -15.28
N ALA A 27 -11.61 -8.98 -14.00
CA ALA A 27 -11.35 -7.79 -13.19
C ALA A 27 -10.09 -7.03 -13.67
N LEU A 28 -9.06 -7.74 -14.13
CA LEU A 28 -7.83 -7.16 -14.68
C LEU A 28 -8.00 -6.53 -16.08
N ALA A 29 -9.05 -6.90 -16.83
CA ALA A 29 -9.22 -6.48 -18.22
C ALA A 29 -9.92 -5.11 -18.41
N GLN A 30 -10.41 -4.47 -17.34
CA GLN A 30 -11.29 -3.27 -17.45
C GLN A 30 -10.69 -1.93 -16.98
N LYS A 31 -9.37 -1.80 -16.75
CA LYS A 31 -8.90 -0.58 -16.07
C LYS A 31 -7.57 -0.02 -16.60
N PRO A 32 -7.59 0.81 -17.67
CA PRO A 32 -6.35 1.33 -18.23
C PRO A 32 -5.87 2.66 -17.61
N ALA A 33 -6.73 3.48 -17.01
CA ALA A 33 -6.34 4.81 -16.51
C ALA A 33 -6.19 4.89 -14.96
N TYR A 34 -7.10 4.25 -14.22
CA TYR A 34 -7.09 4.31 -12.75
C TYR A 34 -6.01 3.41 -12.10
N VAL A 35 -5.54 2.37 -12.80
CA VAL A 35 -4.51 1.45 -12.26
C VAL A 35 -3.13 2.09 -12.18
N ALA A 36 -2.83 3.07 -13.06
CA ALA A 36 -1.55 3.74 -13.06
C ALA A 36 -1.33 4.57 -11.79
N ASP A 37 -2.39 5.17 -11.25
CA ASP A 37 -2.36 5.99 -10.04
C ASP A 37 -2.20 5.12 -8.78
N GLU A 38 -2.95 4.02 -8.67
CA GLU A 38 -2.78 3.07 -7.55
C GLU A 38 -1.40 2.42 -7.54
N GLN A 39 -0.87 2.01 -8.69
CA GLN A 39 0.50 1.48 -8.77
C GLN A 39 1.56 2.52 -8.42
N LEU A 40 1.31 3.80 -8.74
CA LEU A 40 2.20 4.88 -8.37
C LEU A 40 2.20 5.10 -6.85
N LEU A 41 1.03 5.14 -6.22
CA LEU A 41 0.90 5.25 -4.76
C LEU A 41 1.56 4.06 -4.04
N CYS A 42 1.35 2.84 -4.52
CA CYS A 42 2.01 1.64 -3.98
C CYS A 42 3.54 1.73 -4.05
N ARG A 43 4.08 2.28 -5.14
CA ARG A 43 5.54 2.49 -5.27
C ARG A 43 6.06 3.50 -4.25
N MET A 44 5.33 4.58 -4.00
CA MET A 44 5.72 5.57 -2.97
C MET A 44 5.66 4.99 -1.56
N VAL A 45 4.61 4.23 -1.23
CA VAL A 45 4.50 3.52 0.06
C VAL A 45 5.66 2.54 0.25
N ASN A 46 6.03 1.81 -0.80
CA ASN A 46 7.17 0.90 -0.75
C ASN A 46 8.49 1.66 -0.60
N ALA A 47 8.70 2.76 -1.33
CA ALA A 47 9.91 3.57 -1.19
C ALA A 47 10.09 4.11 0.24
N ILE A 48 9.02 4.59 0.88
CA ILE A 48 9.04 5.01 2.29
C ILE A 48 9.36 3.83 3.22
N SER A 49 8.81 2.65 2.95
CA SER A 49 9.09 1.44 3.73
C SER A 49 10.55 0.98 3.55
N ASP A 50 11.10 1.11 2.35
CA ASP A 50 12.52 0.83 2.07
C ASP A 50 13.42 1.80 2.84
N LEU A 51 13.10 3.11 2.87
CA LEU A 51 13.81 4.07 3.70
C LEU A 51 13.81 3.68 5.18
N ALA A 52 12.68 3.21 5.70
CA ALA A 52 12.56 2.75 7.09
C ALA A 52 13.51 1.58 7.39
N ILE A 53 13.56 0.59 6.50
CA ILE A 53 14.43 -0.59 6.67
C ILE A 53 15.90 -0.18 6.58
N LEU A 54 16.26 0.62 5.57
CA LEU A 54 17.63 0.97 5.23
C LEU A 54 18.28 1.98 6.21
N SER A 55 17.49 2.67 7.02
CA SER A 55 17.97 3.66 8.01
C SER A 55 17.82 3.21 9.47
N SER A 56 17.47 1.93 9.69
CA SER A 56 17.19 1.37 11.01
C SER A 56 18.36 1.39 12.00
N ASP A 57 19.58 1.63 11.53
CA ASP A 57 20.79 1.78 12.34
C ASP A 57 20.92 3.15 13.01
N VAL A 58 20.28 4.18 12.45
CA VAL A 58 20.40 5.58 12.90
C VAL A 58 19.09 6.19 13.39
N ILE A 59 17.95 5.67 12.93
CA ILE A 59 16.63 6.18 13.30
C ILE A 59 15.59 5.08 13.15
N HIS A 60 14.56 5.10 13.99
CA HIS A 60 13.47 4.14 13.88
C HIS A 60 12.28 4.77 13.16
N ILE A 61 11.89 4.19 12.04
CA ILE A 61 10.71 4.60 11.26
C ILE A 61 9.71 3.44 11.28
N GLU A 62 8.53 3.68 11.83
CA GLU A 62 7.42 2.74 11.84
C GLU A 62 6.45 3.13 10.73
N THR A 63 6.11 2.17 9.86
CA THR A 63 5.09 2.34 8.83
C THR A 63 3.93 1.39 9.12
N ALA A 64 2.69 1.88 9.00
CA ALA A 64 1.49 1.11 9.26
C ALA A 64 0.40 1.45 8.23
N TYR A 65 -0.16 0.42 7.58
CA TYR A 65 -1.26 0.60 6.64
C TYR A 65 -2.56 0.01 7.18
N SER A 66 -3.58 0.86 7.27
CA SER A 66 -4.93 0.50 7.70
C SER A 66 -5.87 0.44 6.49
N ALA A 67 -6.03 -0.75 5.92
CA ALA A 67 -6.80 -0.97 4.69
C ALA A 67 -8.27 -0.50 4.76
N HIS A 68 -8.91 -0.57 5.94
CA HIS A 68 -10.31 -0.17 6.11
C HIS A 68 -10.54 1.34 5.95
N ALA A 69 -9.51 2.15 6.22
CA ALA A 69 -9.53 3.61 6.09
C ALA A 69 -8.63 4.12 4.96
N LYS A 70 -7.92 3.21 4.28
CA LYS A 70 -6.84 3.52 3.33
C LYS A 70 -5.82 4.50 3.91
N ASP A 71 -5.55 4.37 5.19
CA ASP A 71 -4.66 5.25 5.94
C ASP A 71 -3.26 4.63 6.01
N PHE A 72 -2.26 5.34 5.49
CA PHE A 72 -0.85 5.02 5.64
C PHE A 72 -0.22 5.95 6.67
N GLN A 73 0.05 5.41 7.86
CA GLN A 73 0.68 6.11 8.96
C GLN A 73 2.18 5.86 8.98
N VAL A 74 2.93 6.94 9.24
CA VAL A 74 4.37 6.91 9.47
C VAL A 74 4.70 7.63 10.77
N LYS A 75 5.45 6.95 11.63
CA LYS A 75 5.99 7.49 12.88
C LYS A 75 7.50 7.37 12.89
N VAL A 76 8.17 8.37 13.43
CA VAL A 76 9.62 8.41 13.54
C VAL A 76 10.02 8.59 14.99
N PHE A 77 11.03 7.85 15.42
CA PHE A 77 11.59 7.87 16.76
C PHE A 77 13.11 7.93 16.70
N ASN A 78 13.74 8.46 17.74
CA ASN A 78 15.20 8.40 17.86
C ASN A 78 15.66 6.94 18.02
N ALA A 79 16.89 6.62 17.60
CA ALA A 79 17.45 5.27 17.74
C ALA A 79 17.56 4.78 19.21
N ASP A 80 17.67 5.70 20.17
CA ASP A 80 17.76 5.39 21.60
C ASP A 80 16.39 5.27 22.30
N THR A 81 15.29 5.27 21.54
CA THR A 81 13.93 5.23 22.10
C THR A 81 13.66 3.94 22.88
N ASN A 82 13.24 4.09 24.14
CA ASN A 82 12.78 2.97 24.97
C ASN A 82 11.29 2.69 24.75
N TYR A 83 11.01 1.63 24.01
CA TYR A 83 9.64 1.19 23.68
C TYR A 83 8.87 0.51 24.83
N PHE A 84 9.54 0.20 25.95
CA PHE A 84 8.89 -0.40 27.13
C PHE A 84 8.33 0.65 28.10
N GLY A 85 8.55 1.94 27.82
CA GLY A 85 8.05 3.07 28.61
C GLY A 85 7.02 3.92 27.89
N ILE A 86 6.83 5.15 28.35
CA ILE A 86 6.11 6.17 27.60
C ILE A 86 7.10 6.77 26.60
N TYR A 87 6.84 6.54 25.32
CA TYR A 87 7.60 7.12 24.22
C TYR A 87 6.67 7.95 23.33
N LYS A 88 7.24 8.96 22.69
CA LYS A 88 6.51 9.83 21.75
C LYS A 88 7.31 9.92 20.45
N PRO A 89 6.66 9.83 19.29
CA PRO A 89 7.36 10.06 18.03
C PRO A 89 7.85 11.50 17.93
N ILE A 90 9.03 11.67 17.33
CA ILE A 90 9.53 12.99 16.93
C ILE A 90 8.80 13.52 15.69
N PHE A 91 8.19 12.62 14.91
CA PHE A 91 7.35 12.92 13.77
C PHE A 91 6.26 11.85 13.63
N ASP A 92 5.01 12.29 13.42
CA ASP A 92 3.84 11.42 13.21
C ASP A 92 2.98 12.04 12.12
N ARG A 93 2.75 11.29 11.04
CA ARG A 93 1.91 11.72 9.92
C ARG A 93 1.13 10.54 9.35
N ALA A 94 -0.12 10.79 9.03
CA ALA A 94 -1.01 9.89 8.32
C ALA A 94 -1.32 10.44 6.92
N VAL A 95 -1.36 9.57 5.91
CA VAL A 95 -1.75 9.90 4.53
C VAL A 95 -2.88 8.96 4.11
N TYR A 96 -4.03 9.55 3.78
CA TYR A 96 -5.17 8.80 3.24
C TYR A 96 -4.98 8.60 1.73
N LEU A 97 -4.83 7.34 1.31
CA LEU A 97 -4.45 6.98 -0.06
C LEU A 97 -5.58 7.17 -1.09
N ASP A 98 -6.82 7.43 -0.67
CA ASP A 98 -7.91 7.83 -1.56
C ASP A 98 -8.12 9.34 -1.65
N ASN A 99 -7.26 10.13 -1.00
CA ASN A 99 -7.20 11.57 -1.20
C ASN A 99 -6.61 11.89 -2.58
N SER A 100 -7.18 12.87 -3.28
CA SER A 100 -6.66 13.34 -4.57
C SER A 100 -5.23 13.91 -4.51
N LEU A 101 -4.78 14.31 -3.31
CA LEU A 101 -3.42 14.81 -3.04
C LEU A 101 -2.51 13.74 -2.42
N ALA A 102 -2.95 12.48 -2.32
CA ALA A 102 -2.18 11.42 -1.64
C ALA A 102 -0.76 11.28 -2.19
N TYR A 103 -0.58 11.36 -3.50
CA TYR A 103 0.74 11.24 -4.12
C TYR A 103 1.69 12.38 -3.71
N GLU A 104 1.21 13.63 -3.72
CA GLU A 104 1.98 14.80 -3.26
C GLU A 104 2.31 14.69 -1.77
N GLN A 105 1.34 14.29 -0.96
CA GLN A 105 1.52 14.08 0.48
C GLN A 105 2.53 12.97 0.80
N LEU A 106 2.56 11.90 0.01
CA LEU A 106 3.56 10.83 0.14
C LEU A 106 4.94 11.33 -0.28
N ARG A 107 5.06 12.16 -1.31
CA ARG A 107 6.34 12.76 -1.71
C ARG A 107 6.88 13.69 -0.63
N ASP A 108 6.05 14.59 -0.11
CA ASP A 108 6.44 15.49 0.99
C ASP A 108 6.84 14.70 2.26
N LEU A 109 6.18 13.56 2.49
CA LEU A 109 6.52 12.65 3.57
C LEU A 109 7.88 11.99 3.33
N GLU A 110 8.13 11.47 2.12
CA GLU A 110 9.43 10.90 1.73
C GLU A 110 10.57 11.92 1.89
N ASP A 111 10.41 13.12 1.35
CA ASP A 111 11.39 14.21 1.48
C ASP A 111 11.67 14.52 2.95
N LYS A 112 10.62 14.58 3.77
CA LYS A 112 10.79 14.85 5.21
C LYS A 112 11.53 13.72 5.94
N LEU A 113 11.31 12.46 5.55
CA LEU A 113 12.05 11.33 6.11
C LEU A 113 13.52 11.38 5.72
N ILE A 114 13.84 11.75 4.48
CA ILE A 114 15.23 11.91 4.02
C ILE A 114 15.96 12.95 4.87
N GLU A 115 15.32 14.09 5.16
CA GLU A 115 15.89 15.12 6.07
C GLU A 115 16.14 14.54 7.47
N LEU A 116 15.15 13.88 8.07
CA LEU A 116 15.27 13.32 9.42
C LEU A 116 16.36 12.24 9.50
N ILE A 117 16.50 11.42 8.45
CA ILE A 117 17.56 10.41 8.34
C ILE A 117 18.92 11.08 8.24
N ALA A 118 19.07 12.13 7.43
CA ALA A 118 20.33 12.87 7.32
C ALA A 118 20.74 13.48 8.67
N ASP A 119 19.82 14.17 9.35
CA ASP A 119 20.05 14.74 10.69
C ASP A 119 20.46 13.66 11.71
N ALA A 120 19.84 12.48 11.64
CA ALA A 120 20.18 11.36 12.52
C ALA A 120 21.57 10.79 12.23
N LYS A 121 21.95 10.70 10.95
CA LYS A 121 23.29 10.26 10.53
C LYS A 121 24.37 11.21 11.02
N ASP A 122 24.16 12.52 10.87
CA ASP A 122 25.13 13.54 11.32
C ASP A 122 25.34 13.44 12.83
N LYS A 123 24.25 13.27 13.61
CA LYS A 123 24.33 13.04 15.06
C LYS A 123 25.05 11.75 15.42
N ALA A 124 24.79 10.65 14.71
CA ALA A 124 25.43 9.37 14.95
C ALA A 124 26.95 9.43 14.70
N MET A 125 27.39 10.27 13.76
CA MET A 125 28.81 10.52 13.47
C MET A 125 29.47 11.51 14.43
N GLY A 126 28.72 12.09 15.37
CA GLY A 126 29.23 13.13 16.27
C GLY A 126 29.54 14.45 15.55
N ALA A 127 28.97 14.68 14.37
CA ALA A 127 29.06 15.94 13.65
C ALA A 127 28.01 16.91 14.21
N VAL A 128 28.31 17.50 15.38
CA VAL A 128 27.57 18.64 15.96
C VAL A 128 28.55 19.66 16.50
#